data_AF-A0A7V9LE31-F1
#
_entry.id   AF-A0A7V9LE31-F1
#
_cell.length_a   1.000
_cell.length_b   1.000
_cell.length_c   1.000
_cell.angle_alpha   90.00
_cell.angle_beta   90.00
_cell.angle_gamma   90.00
#
_symmetry.space_group_name_H-M   'P 1'
#
loop_
_entity.id
_entity.type
_entity.pdbx_description
1 polymer ?
#
loop_
_entity_poly.entity_id
_entity_poly.type
_entity_poly.pdbx_seq_one_letter_code
_entity_poly.pdbx_strand_id
1 'polypeptide(L)'
;MSGQAVADRADRPRKPSAPVRVYLDSKPVTGGYEVRLVAVPTRDVPAIELMLGDKKLAFGATVVGQRRELVTRISVRGGEGLDVIGSASADGRNKVTSLRVGTQPAQRKRSTTIRTLPDGREIQEVR
;
A
#
# COMPACT_ATOMS: atom_id res chain seq x y z
N MET A 1 -30.67 36.02 23.91
CA MET A 1 -29.28 36.16 24.37
C MET A 1 -28.51 35.00 23.79
N SER A 2 -27.67 35.29 22.80
CA SER A 2 -27.00 34.30 21.96
C SER A 2 -25.56 34.12 22.39
N GLY A 3 -25.08 32.88 22.36
CA GLY A 3 -23.70 32.57 22.02
C GLY A 3 -22.79 32.21 23.18
N GLN A 4 -22.65 30.91 23.43
CA GLN A 4 -21.34 30.32 23.74
C GLN A 4 -21.39 28.80 23.71
N ALA A 5 -20.87 28.20 22.64
CA ALA A 5 -20.35 26.83 22.62
C ALA A 5 -19.65 26.54 21.27
N VAL A 6 -18.52 27.19 20.99
CA VAL A 6 -17.57 26.71 19.96
C VAL A 6 -16.14 27.08 20.37
N ALA A 7 -15.66 26.45 21.43
CA ALA A 7 -14.22 26.32 21.63
C ALA A 7 -13.96 24.85 21.97
N ASP A 8 -12.85 24.33 21.47
CA ASP A 8 -12.22 23.08 21.90
C ASP A 8 -12.43 21.81 21.03
N ARG A 9 -12.18 21.92 19.71
CA ARG A 9 -12.03 20.73 18.84
C ARG A 9 -10.74 20.62 18.03
N ALA A 10 -9.78 21.53 18.17
CA ALA A 10 -8.68 21.62 17.22
C ALA A 10 -7.30 21.78 17.85
N ASP A 11 -6.90 20.90 18.78
CA ASP A 11 -5.48 20.78 19.08
C ASP A 11 -5.06 19.37 19.53
N ARG A 12 -5.38 18.37 18.69
CA ARG A 12 -4.74 17.06 18.85
C ARG A 12 -3.34 17.14 18.23
N PRO A 13 -2.26 16.87 18.98
CA PRO A 13 -0.91 16.85 18.42
C PRO A 13 -0.85 15.85 17.26
N ARG A 14 -0.54 16.36 16.06
CA ARG A 14 -0.40 15.53 14.87
C ARG A 14 0.78 14.58 15.09
N LYS A 15 0.51 13.27 14.98
CA LYS A 15 1.57 12.25 15.04
C LYS A 15 2.68 12.62 14.06
N PRO A 16 3.96 12.54 14.46
CA PRO A 16 5.08 12.83 13.57
C PRO A 16 4.99 12.02 12.28
N SER A 17 5.21 12.66 11.14
CA SER A 17 5.21 11.98 9.85
C SER A 17 6.25 10.86 9.85
N ALA A 18 5.89 9.69 9.31
CA ALA A 18 6.83 8.59 9.16
C ALA A 18 8.00 9.03 8.27
N PRO A 19 9.26 8.66 8.59
CA PRO A 19 10.44 9.19 7.91
C PRO A 19 10.52 8.82 6.43
N VAL A 20 9.81 7.78 6.00
CA VAL A 20 9.80 7.25 4.65
C VAL A 20 8.38 6.82 4.28
N ARG A 21 7.98 7.09 3.03
CA ARG A 21 6.83 6.48 2.36
C ARG A 21 7.30 5.29 1.54
N VAL A 22 6.51 4.22 1.55
CA VAL A 22 6.88 2.96 0.90
C VAL A 22 5.74 2.46 0.02
N TYR A 23 6.07 1.98 -1.17
CA TYR A 23 5.12 1.47 -2.16
C TYR A 23 5.68 0.21 -2.82
N LEU A 24 4.79 -0.69 -3.23
CA LEU A 24 5.12 -1.84 -4.05
C LEU A 24 4.38 -1.75 -5.37
N ASP A 25 5.11 -1.96 -6.46
CA ASP A 25 4.56 -2.16 -7.79
C ASP A 25 4.97 -3.55 -8.30
N SER A 26 4.16 -4.13 -9.18
CA SER A 26 4.54 -5.35 -9.90
C SER A 26 4.19 -5.23 -11.38
N LYS A 27 4.95 -5.95 -12.21
CA LYS A 27 4.61 -6.20 -13.61
C LYS A 27 4.84 -7.68 -13.95
N PRO A 28 3.97 -8.31 -14.75
CA PRO A 28 4.19 -9.68 -15.21
C PRO A 28 5.41 -9.75 -16.15
N VAL A 29 6.19 -10.82 -16.02
CA VAL A 29 7.36 -11.15 -16.86
C VAL A 29 7.37 -12.65 -17.15
N THR A 30 8.18 -13.10 -18.12
CA THR A 30 8.32 -14.53 -18.41
C THR A 30 8.74 -15.29 -17.15
N GLY A 31 7.91 -16.24 -16.71
CA GLY A 31 8.16 -17.08 -15.54
C GLY A 31 7.74 -16.50 -14.18
N GLY A 32 7.11 -15.31 -14.13
CA GLY A 32 6.61 -14.75 -12.86
C GLY A 32 6.31 -13.25 -12.91
N TYR A 33 6.71 -12.53 -11.87
CA TYR A 33 6.51 -11.09 -11.72
C TYR A 33 7.83 -10.40 -11.40
N GLU A 34 8.06 -9.25 -12.00
CA GLU A 34 9.05 -8.30 -11.50
C GLU A 34 8.36 -7.40 -10.48
N VAL A 35 8.84 -7.42 -9.25
CA VAL A 35 8.30 -6.62 -8.15
C VAL A 35 9.32 -5.58 -7.76
N ARG A 36 8.83 -4.35 -7.58
CA ARG A 36 9.63 -3.17 -7.28
C ARG A 36 9.15 -2.56 -5.98
N LEU A 37 10.04 -2.56 -5.00
CA LEU A 37 9.88 -1.84 -3.75
C LEU A 37 10.49 -0.46 -3.88
N VAL A 38 9.71 0.56 -3.51
CA VAL A 38 10.09 1.96 -3.61
C VAL A 38 10.01 2.59 -2.23
N ALA A 39 11.07 3.26 -1.83
CA ALA A 39 11.09 4.15 -0.67
C ALA A 39 11.34 5.59 -1.09
N VAL A 40 10.54 6.50 -0.51
CA VAL A 40 10.69 7.95 -0.68
C VAL A 40 10.74 8.60 0.69
N PRO A 41 11.88 9.15 1.13
CA PRO A 41 11.98 9.84 2.40
C PRO A 41 11.10 11.08 2.45
N THR A 42 10.47 11.31 3.59
CA THR A 42 9.71 12.54 3.86
C THR A 42 10.57 13.60 4.56
N ARG A 43 11.81 13.26 4.89
CA ARG A 43 12.86 14.10 5.48
C ARG A 43 14.22 13.50 5.14
N ASP A 44 15.29 14.25 5.34
CA ASP A 44 16.65 13.72 5.17
C ASP A 44 16.91 12.59 6.17
N VAL A 45 17.53 11.52 5.69
CA VAL A 45 17.84 10.33 6.49
C VAL A 45 19.29 9.89 6.23
N PRO A 46 20.02 9.45 7.27
CA PRO A 46 21.42 9.06 7.13
C PRO A 46 21.60 7.74 6.38
N ALA A 47 20.59 6.87 6.39
CA ALA A 47 20.58 5.61 5.67
C ALA A 47 19.15 5.12 5.44
N ILE A 48 18.97 4.33 4.38
CA ILE A 48 17.74 3.60 4.09
C ILE A 48 18.10 2.17 3.76
N GLU A 49 17.40 1.23 4.36
CA GLU A 49 17.51 -0.19 4.03
C GLU A 49 16.19 -0.70 3.48
N LEU A 50 16.23 -1.29 2.29
CA LEU A 50 15.09 -1.91 1.64
C LEU A 50 15.20 -3.42 1.72
N MET A 51 14.09 -4.09 2.03
CA MET A 51 13.98 -5.54 2.00
C MET A 51 12.76 -5.97 1.20
N LEU A 52 12.93 -6.93 0.29
CA LEU A 52 11.88 -7.48 -0.56
C LEU A 52 12.08 -8.98 -0.70
N GLY A 53 11.27 -9.76 0.02
CA GLY A 53 11.56 -11.18 0.24
C GLY A 53 12.93 -11.36 0.91
N ASP A 54 13.78 -12.21 0.33
CA ASP A 54 15.13 -12.48 0.84
C ASP A 54 16.18 -11.47 0.33
N LYS A 55 15.77 -10.52 -0.51
CA LYS A 55 16.67 -9.50 -1.05
C LYS A 55 16.70 -8.30 -0.13
N LYS A 56 17.90 -7.78 0.09
CA LYS A 56 18.17 -6.61 0.91
C LYS A 56 19.12 -5.67 0.17
N LEU A 57 18.85 -4.37 0.26
CA LEU A 57 19.68 -3.34 -0.34
C LEU A 57 19.73 -2.12 0.58
N ALA A 58 20.95 -1.68 0.91
CA ALA A 58 21.18 -0.51 1.75
C ALA A 58 21.64 0.68 0.90
N PHE A 59 21.16 1.85 1.26
CA PHE A 59 21.56 3.15 0.72
C PHE A 59 22.10 3.99 1.86
N GLY A 60 23.16 4.74 1.58
CA GLY A 60 23.68 5.75 2.51
C GLY A 60 22.75 6.97 2.61
N ALA A 61 23.34 8.11 2.98
CA ALA A 61 22.60 9.36 3.15
C ALA A 61 21.69 9.63 1.96
N THR A 62 20.41 9.86 2.25
CA THR A 62 19.37 10.05 1.25
C THR A 62 18.53 11.25 1.66
N VAL A 63 18.42 12.21 0.75
CA VAL A 63 17.70 13.45 1.00
C VAL A 63 16.19 13.27 0.84
N VAL A 64 15.42 14.20 1.39
CA VAL A 64 13.97 14.25 1.27
C VAL A 64 13.53 14.16 -0.19
N GLY A 65 12.51 13.33 -0.47
CA GLY A 65 11.97 13.12 -1.81
C GLY A 65 12.84 12.27 -2.74
N GLN A 66 14.09 11.95 -2.38
CA GLN A 66 14.95 11.13 -3.22
C GLN A 66 14.49 9.67 -3.21
N ARG A 67 14.09 9.19 -4.38
CA ARG A 67 13.55 7.84 -4.57
C ARG A 67 14.67 6.78 -4.51
N ARG A 68 14.47 5.73 -3.69
CA ARG A 68 15.31 4.54 -3.60
C ARG A 68 14.51 3.29 -3.91
N GLU A 69 15.11 2.35 -4.61
CA GLU A 69 14.37 1.23 -5.20
C GLU A 69 15.12 -0.09 -5.07
N LEU A 70 14.36 -1.16 -4.82
CA LEU A 70 14.83 -2.54 -4.89
C LEU A 70 13.89 -3.31 -5.81
N VAL A 71 14.44 -3.89 -6.87
CA VAL A 71 13.71 -4.69 -7.85
C VAL A 71 14.11 -6.15 -7.71
N THR A 72 13.14 -7.05 -7.67
CA THR A 72 13.37 -8.49 -7.66
C THR A 72 12.39 -9.23 -8.57
N ARG A 73 12.80 -10.40 -9.05
CA ARG A 73 11.91 -11.32 -9.75
C ARG A 73 11.35 -12.34 -8.78
N ILE A 74 10.04 -12.56 -8.86
CA ILE A 74 9.30 -13.49 -8.02
C ILE A 74 8.60 -14.48 -8.91
N SER A 75 8.97 -15.74 -8.79
CA SER A 75 8.32 -16.84 -9.51
C SER A 75 7.00 -17.18 -8.83
N VAL A 76 5.93 -17.25 -9.61
CA VAL A 76 4.61 -17.66 -9.13
C VAL A 76 4.14 -18.79 -10.04
N ARG A 77 3.73 -19.92 -9.45
CA ARG A 77 3.21 -21.05 -10.23
C ARG A 77 1.88 -20.65 -10.87
N GLY A 78 1.60 -21.22 -12.04
CA GLY A 78 0.36 -20.92 -12.77
C GLY A 78 -0.87 -21.23 -11.92
N GLY A 79 -1.79 -20.27 -11.82
CA GLY A 79 -3.04 -20.40 -11.04
C GLY A 79 -2.90 -20.09 -9.55
N GLU A 80 -1.68 -19.86 -9.05
CA GLU A 80 -1.43 -19.45 -7.68
C GLU A 80 -1.32 -17.92 -7.56
N GLY A 81 -1.57 -17.42 -6.35
CA GLY A 81 -1.25 -16.05 -5.97
C GLY A 81 -0.29 -16.06 -4.78
N LEU A 82 0.56 -15.03 -4.69
CA LEU A 82 1.58 -14.91 -3.66
C LEU A 82 1.53 -13.50 -3.05
N ASP A 83 1.59 -13.43 -1.73
CA ASP A 83 1.73 -12.17 -1.00
C ASP A 83 3.20 -11.80 -0.88
N VAL A 84 3.55 -10.67 -1.48
CA VAL A 84 4.91 -10.14 -1.46
C VAL A 84 4.98 -9.06 -0.39
N ILE A 85 5.92 -9.21 0.54
CA ILE A 85 6.14 -8.25 1.62
C ILE A 85 7.40 -7.46 1.31
N GLY A 86 7.28 -6.14 1.34
CA GLY A 86 8.39 -5.20 1.22
C GLY A 86 8.49 -4.32 2.45
N SER A 87 9.69 -3.99 2.87
CA SER A 87 9.93 -3.10 4.00
C SER A 87 11.04 -2.10 3.74
N ALA A 88 10.91 -0.93 4.33
CA ALA A 88 11.97 0.08 4.36
C ALA A 88 12.25 0.48 5.81
N SER A 89 13.52 0.40 6.22
CA SER A 89 14.00 0.90 7.49
C SER A 89 14.77 2.21 7.27
N ALA A 90 14.42 3.24 8.02
CA ALA A 90 15.11 4.53 8.02
C ALA A 90 14.97 5.21 9.38
N ASP A 91 16.07 5.76 9.89
CA ASP A 91 16.12 6.47 11.18
C ASP A 91 15.51 5.65 12.34
N GLY A 92 15.89 4.37 12.43
CA GLY A 92 15.41 3.44 13.45
C GLY A 92 13.93 3.06 13.35
N ARG A 93 13.21 3.48 12.29
CA ARG A 93 11.80 3.15 12.05
C ARG A 93 11.64 2.29 10.82
N ASN A 94 10.82 1.26 10.95
CA ASN A 94 10.47 0.36 9.84
C ASN A 94 9.07 0.67 9.32
N LYS A 95 8.92 0.70 7.99
CA LYS A 95 7.63 0.77 7.30
C LYS A 95 7.50 -0.44 6.37
N VAL A 96 6.43 -1.20 6.58
CA VAL A 96 6.11 -2.41 5.81
C VAL A 96 4.92 -2.14 4.88
N THR A 97 4.95 -2.77 3.71
CA THR A 97 3.85 -2.81 2.74
C THR A 97 3.76 -4.20 2.11
N SER A 98 2.60 -4.57 1.59
CA SER A 98 2.40 -5.85 0.91
C SER A 98 1.67 -5.69 -0.42
N LEU A 99 1.95 -6.60 -1.35
CA LEU A 99 1.33 -6.66 -2.66
C LEU A 99 1.06 -8.12 -3.01
N ARG A 100 -0.20 -8.44 -3.34
CA ARG A 100 -0.56 -9.73 -3.92
C ARG A 100 -0.19 -9.74 -5.40
N VAL A 101 0.57 -10.74 -5.84
CA VAL A 101 0.84 -11.04 -7.25
C VAL A 101 0.20 -12.37 -7.64
N GLY A 102 -0.01 -12.61 -8.93
CA GLY A 102 -0.71 -13.82 -9.41
C GLY A 102 -2.23 -13.66 -9.43
N THR A 103 -2.95 -14.78 -9.42
CA THR A 103 -4.41 -14.77 -9.39
C THR A 103 -4.90 -14.13 -8.09
N GLN A 104 -5.50 -12.95 -8.22
CA GLN A 104 -6.31 -12.37 -7.16
C GLN A 104 -7.49 -13.32 -6.95
N PRO A 105 -7.79 -13.80 -5.72
CA PRO A 105 -9.04 -14.52 -5.50
C PRO A 105 -10.13 -13.59 -6.01
N ALA A 106 -10.95 -14.10 -6.95
CA ALA A 106 -12.01 -13.32 -7.56
C ALA A 106 -12.73 -12.60 -6.44
N GLN A 107 -12.56 -11.27 -6.39
CA GLN A 107 -13.30 -10.43 -5.47
C GLN A 107 -14.73 -10.74 -5.86
N ARG A 108 -15.45 -11.51 -5.02
CA ARG A 108 -16.83 -11.90 -5.32
C ARG A 108 -17.54 -10.58 -5.59
N LYS A 109 -17.82 -10.28 -6.86
CA LYS A 109 -18.75 -9.22 -7.22
C LYS A 109 -20.00 -9.63 -6.46
N ARG A 110 -20.36 -8.86 -5.43
CA ARG A 110 -21.65 -9.06 -4.77
C ARG A 110 -22.66 -9.04 -5.90
N SER A 111 -23.35 -10.16 -6.12
CA SER A 111 -24.32 -10.27 -7.18
C SER A 111 -25.50 -9.40 -6.77
N THR A 112 -25.51 -8.15 -7.22
CA THR A 112 -26.68 -7.29 -7.06
C THR A 112 -27.77 -7.84 -7.95
N THR A 113 -28.83 -8.39 -7.37
CA THR A 113 -30.02 -8.76 -8.14
C THR A 113 -30.90 -7.52 -8.20
N ILE A 114 -31.09 -6.97 -9.39
CA ILE A 114 -32.08 -5.90 -9.62
C ILE A 114 -33.41 -6.59 -9.82
N ARG A 115 -34.41 -6.23 -9.00
CA ARG A 115 -35.80 -6.66 -9.18
C ARG A 115 -36.67 -5.46 -9.50
N THR A 116 -37.42 -5.57 -10.59
CA THR A 116 -38.44 -4.59 -10.95
C THR A 116 -39.75 -4.98 -10.29
N LEU A 117 -40.30 -4.06 -9.50
CA LEU A 117 -41.59 -4.20 -8.86
C LEU A 117 -42.72 -3.89 -9.86
N PRO A 118 -43.95 -4.38 -9.62
CA PRO A 118 -45.09 -4.14 -10.51
C PRO A 118 -45.47 -2.67 -10.70
N ASP A 119 -45.01 -1.78 -9.82
CA ASP A 119 -45.17 -0.32 -9.89
C ASP A 119 -44.08 0.39 -10.72
N GLY A 120 -43.20 -0.39 -11.37
CA GLY A 120 -42.11 0.10 -12.23
C GLY A 120 -40.85 0.53 -11.47
N ARG A 121 -40.80 0.35 -10.15
CA ARG A 121 -39.61 0.70 -9.35
C ARG A 121 -38.59 -0.43 -9.35
N GLU A 122 -37.32 -0.09 -9.47
CA GLU A 122 -36.21 -1.04 -9.33
C GLU A 122 -35.67 -1.02 -7.90
N ILE A 123 -35.55 -2.19 -7.29
CA ILE A 123 -34.84 -2.37 -6.02
C ILE A 123 -33.55 -3.15 -6.24
N GLN A 124 -32.47 -2.67 -5.63
CA GLN A 124 -31.18 -3.35 -5.60
C GLN A 124 -31.06 -4.14 -4.30
N GLU A 125 -31.07 -5.48 -4.39
CA GLU A 125 -30.74 -6.33 -3.25
C GLU A 125 -29.24 -6.68 -3.31
N VAL A 126 -28.50 -6.25 -2.30
CA VAL A 126 -27.08 -6.62 -2.12
C VAL A 126 -27.05 -7.83 -1.18
N ARG A 127 -26.63 -8.99 -1.70
CA ARG A 127 -26.35 -10.20 -0.89
C ARG A 127 -24.87 -10.32 -0.54
#